data_AF-G4ZLL9-F1
#
_entry.id   AF-G4ZLL9-F1
#
_cell.length_a   1.000
_cell.length_b   1.000
_cell.length_c   1.000
_cell.angle_alpha   90.00
_cell.angle_beta   90.00
_cell.angle_gamma   90.00
#
_symmetry.space_group_name_H-M   'P 1'
#
loop_
_entity.id
_entity.type
_entity.pdbx_description
1 polymer ?
#
loop_
_entity_poly.entity_id
_entity_poly.type
_entity_poly.pdbx_seq_one_letter_code
_entity_poly.pdbx_strand_id
1 'polypeptide(L)'
;MVAPLLAVELLFRSKGGFSNLPHVISSVSLFLDSSVELSHSEACKLASIKLLDRIWGSSAVFANFDTRFPVGPFTIRKFIRTDKHYRQHQFTFSMLFIVKKNNLEMAR
;
A
#
# COMPACT_ATOMS: atom_id res chain seq x y z
N MET A 1 8.61 -0.39 -7.65
CA MET A 1 7.47 -0.07 -8.54
C MET A 1 6.30 -0.96 -8.10
N VAL A 2 5.11 -0.41 -7.86
CA VAL A 2 3.95 -1.21 -7.39
C VAL A 2 3.35 -1.94 -8.58
N ALA A 3 3.12 -3.26 -8.46
CA ALA A 3 2.51 -4.04 -9.54
C ALA A 3 1.09 -3.53 -9.86
N PRO A 4 0.65 -3.51 -11.12
CA PRO A 4 -0.71 -3.09 -11.46
C PRO A 4 -1.76 -4.05 -10.88
N LEU A 5 -2.97 -3.55 -10.66
CA LEU A 5 -4.13 -4.35 -10.28
C LEU A 5 -4.47 -5.30 -11.44
N LEU A 6 -4.65 -6.58 -11.13
CA LEU A 6 -4.97 -7.62 -12.12
C LEU A 6 -6.21 -7.25 -12.95
N ALA A 7 -7.24 -6.69 -12.32
CA ALA A 7 -8.45 -6.25 -13.01
C ALA A 7 -8.16 -5.17 -14.08
N VAL A 8 -7.25 -4.23 -13.78
CA VAL A 8 -6.83 -3.19 -14.73
C VAL A 8 -6.01 -3.83 -15.85
N GLU A 9 -5.09 -4.73 -15.52
CA GLU A 9 -4.30 -5.43 -16.53
C GLU A 9 -5.17 -6.22 -17.53
N LEU A 10 -6.17 -6.96 -17.02
CA LEU A 10 -7.09 -7.72 -17.86
C LEU A 10 -7.97 -6.81 -18.74
N LEU A 11 -8.47 -5.71 -18.17
CA LEU A 11 -9.30 -4.75 -18.90
C LEU A 11 -8.50 -4.10 -20.04
N PHE A 12 -7.28 -3.67 -19.79
CA PHE A 12 -6.44 -3.03 -20.80
C PHE A 12 -5.91 -4.04 -21.83
N ARG A 13 -5.66 -5.29 -21.44
CA ARG A 13 -5.32 -6.37 -22.37
C ARG A 13 -6.45 -6.64 -23.36
N SER A 14 -7.72 -6.52 -22.93
CA SER A 14 -8.88 -6.67 -23.82
C SER A 14 -9.05 -5.51 -24.82
N LYS A 15 -8.40 -4.36 -24.56
CA LYS A 15 -8.47 -3.16 -25.40
C LYS A 15 -7.14 -2.99 -26.15
N GLY A 16 -7.02 -3.61 -27.32
CA GLY A 16 -5.77 -3.67 -28.11
C GLY A 16 -5.06 -2.34 -28.35
N GLY A 17 -5.79 -1.21 -28.37
CA GLY A 17 -5.19 0.14 -28.51
C GLY A 17 -4.27 0.57 -27.36
N PHE A 18 -4.29 -0.14 -26.22
CA PHE A 18 -3.48 0.21 -25.04
C PHE A 18 -2.33 -0.75 -24.76
N SER A 19 -2.10 -1.77 -25.59
CA SER A 19 -1.03 -2.75 -25.38
C SER A 19 0.36 -2.11 -25.29
N ASN A 20 0.56 -0.98 -25.97
CA ASN A 20 1.83 -0.26 -26.03
C ASN A 20 1.91 0.91 -25.02
N LEU A 21 0.95 1.01 -24.09
CA LEU A 21 0.83 2.12 -23.13
C LEU A 21 0.91 1.61 -21.67
N PRO A 22 2.04 1.01 -21.23
CA PRO A 22 2.17 0.44 -19.89
C PRO A 22 2.05 1.50 -18.77
N HIS A 23 2.40 2.76 -19.07
CA HIS A 23 2.23 3.87 -18.13
C HIS A 23 0.75 4.18 -17.85
N VAL A 24 -0.15 4.03 -18.83
CA VAL A 24 -1.60 4.22 -18.63
C VAL A 24 -2.16 3.15 -17.71
N ILE A 25 -1.77 1.89 -17.93
CA ILE A 25 -2.16 0.76 -17.04
C ILE A 25 -1.71 1.04 -15.61
N SER A 26 -0.48 1.55 -15.45
CA SER A 26 0.09 1.88 -14.15
C SER A 26 -0.65 3.04 -13.47
N SER A 27 -0.95 4.12 -14.19
CA SER A 27 -1.68 5.27 -13.66
C SER A 27 -3.12 4.94 -13.29
N VAL A 28 -3.84 4.19 -14.15
CA VAL A 28 -5.22 3.76 -13.86
C VAL A 28 -5.23 2.79 -12.69
N SER A 29 -4.26 1.87 -12.63
CA SER A 29 -4.10 1.01 -11.46
C SER A 29 -3.86 1.81 -10.19
N LEU A 30 -2.99 2.83 -10.21
CA LEU A 30 -2.71 3.64 -9.03
C LEU A 30 -3.94 4.46 -8.61
N PHE A 31 -4.72 4.95 -9.57
CA PHE A 31 -5.95 5.71 -9.32
C PHE A 31 -7.05 4.86 -8.69
N LEU A 32 -7.24 3.63 -9.17
CA LEU A 32 -8.31 2.73 -8.67
C LEU A 32 -7.93 1.97 -7.40
N ASP A 33 -6.66 2.01 -7.00
CA ASP A 33 -6.15 1.25 -5.88
C ASP A 33 -6.48 1.94 -4.55
N SER A 34 -7.69 1.72 -4.05
CA SER A 34 -8.13 2.17 -2.73
C SER A 34 -7.54 1.32 -1.58
N SER A 35 -6.94 0.17 -1.90
CA SER A 35 -6.37 -0.73 -0.88
C SER A 35 -5.22 -0.09 -0.09
N VAL A 36 -4.56 0.90 -0.70
CA VAL A 36 -3.50 1.70 -0.10
C VAL A 36 -3.99 2.66 0.98
N GLU A 37 -5.29 2.92 1.06
CA GLU A 37 -5.89 3.77 2.10
C GLU A 37 -6.28 2.97 3.35
N LEU A 38 -6.28 1.65 3.27
CA LEU A 38 -6.46 0.78 4.44
C LEU A 38 -5.36 1.05 5.46
N SER A 39 -5.75 1.08 6.73
CA SER A 39 -4.77 1.12 7.80
C SER A 39 -3.97 -0.20 7.83
N HIS A 40 -2.71 -0.13 8.25
CA HIS A 40 -1.83 -1.29 8.25
C HIS A 40 -2.40 -2.45 9.10
N SER A 41 -2.98 -2.14 10.26
CA SER A 41 -3.70 -3.11 11.11
C SER A 41 -4.89 -3.79 10.41
N GLU A 42 -5.69 -3.06 9.62
CA GLU A 42 -6.79 -3.67 8.85
C GLU A 42 -6.28 -4.56 7.72
N ALA A 43 -5.21 -4.15 7.05
CA ALA A 43 -4.55 -4.97 6.05
C ALA A 43 -3.95 -6.25 6.66
N CYS A 44 -3.40 -6.19 7.89
CA CYS A 44 -2.94 -7.36 8.60
C CYS A 44 -4.08 -8.35 8.88
N LYS A 45 -5.31 -7.89 9.12
CA LYS A 45 -6.47 -8.78 9.33
C LYS A 45 -6.77 -9.66 8.12
N LEU A 46 -6.44 -9.18 6.92
CA LEU A 46 -6.64 -9.90 5.66
C LEU A 46 -5.55 -10.95 5.39
N ALA A 47 -4.53 -11.04 6.25
CA ALA A 47 -3.43 -12.00 6.15
C ALA A 47 -2.73 -12.04 4.78
N SER A 48 -2.70 -10.90 4.07
CA SER A 48 -2.16 -10.79 2.71
C SER A 48 -0.84 -10.02 2.73
N ILE A 49 0.29 -10.74 2.67
CA ILE A 49 1.63 -10.15 2.61
C ILE A 49 1.76 -9.23 1.39
N LYS A 50 1.21 -9.64 0.24
CA LYS A 50 1.18 -8.83 -0.99
C LYS A 50 0.49 -7.47 -0.78
N LEU A 51 -0.57 -7.42 0.04
CA LEU A 51 -1.25 -6.17 0.37
C LEU A 51 -0.40 -5.29 1.29
N LEU A 52 0.27 -5.89 2.29
CA LEU A 52 1.16 -5.16 3.18
C LEU A 52 2.35 -4.55 2.43
N ASP A 53 2.98 -5.32 1.54
CA ASP A 53 4.06 -4.86 0.66
C ASP A 53 3.58 -3.73 -0.26
N ARG A 54 2.35 -3.83 -0.77
CA ARG A 54 1.74 -2.82 -1.62
C ARG A 54 1.51 -1.51 -0.86
N ILE A 55 0.93 -1.57 0.35
CA ILE A 55 0.73 -0.42 1.22
C ILE A 55 2.07 0.23 1.56
N TRP A 56 3.06 -0.57 1.99
CA TRP A 56 4.40 -0.10 2.31
C TRP A 56 5.10 0.53 1.10
N GLY A 57 5.09 -0.15 -0.05
CA GLY A 57 5.68 0.34 -1.29
C GLY A 57 5.07 1.65 -1.76
N SER A 58 3.74 1.78 -1.65
CA SER A 58 3.03 3.01 -2.04
C SER A 58 3.36 4.21 -1.12
N SER A 59 3.82 3.97 0.11
CA SER A 59 4.27 5.03 1.01
C SER A 59 5.66 5.59 0.65
N ALA A 60 6.39 5.01 -0.34
CA ALA A 60 7.75 5.43 -0.75
C ALA A 60 7.84 6.90 -1.13
N VAL A 61 6.77 7.43 -1.71
CA VAL A 61 6.67 8.83 -2.11
C VAL A 61 6.82 9.78 -0.90
N PHE A 62 6.48 9.31 0.31
CA PHE A 62 6.52 10.11 1.54
C PHE A 62 7.83 9.98 2.33
N ALA A 63 8.79 9.14 1.91
CA ALA A 63 10.01 8.88 2.67
C ALA A 63 10.92 10.12 2.81
N ASN A 64 10.88 11.02 1.83
CA ASN A 64 11.72 12.22 1.77
C ASN A 64 10.95 13.51 2.11
N PHE A 65 9.70 13.42 2.56
CA PHE A 65 8.95 14.61 2.96
C PHE A 65 9.48 15.12 4.30
N ASP A 66 10.00 16.35 4.31
CA ASP A 66 10.33 17.04 5.55
C ASP A 66 9.03 17.24 6.35
N THR A 67 8.98 16.68 7.56
CA THR A 67 7.82 16.76 8.44
C THR A 67 7.48 18.20 8.84
N ARG A 68 8.40 19.14 8.61
CA ARG A 68 8.22 20.58 8.84
C ARG A 68 7.29 21.27 7.84
N PHE A 69 7.10 20.71 6.64
CA PHE A 69 6.23 21.30 5.61
C PHE A 69 5.29 20.25 5.02
N PRO A 70 4.15 19.97 5.68
CA PRO A 70 3.17 19.02 5.16
C PRO A 70 2.38 19.65 4.01
N VAL A 71 2.97 19.71 2.82
CA VAL A 71 2.28 20.13 1.60
C VAL A 71 1.63 18.90 0.96
N GLY A 72 0.35 18.67 1.26
CA GLY A 72 -0.44 17.62 0.60
C GLY A 72 -1.66 17.15 1.40
N PRO A 73 -2.67 16.55 0.74
CA PRO A 73 -3.87 16.03 1.39
C PRO A 73 -3.55 14.94 2.44
N PHE A 74 -4.41 14.82 3.44
CA PHE A 74 -4.29 13.82 4.50
C PHE A 74 -4.33 12.40 3.89
N THR A 75 -3.31 11.59 4.18
CA THR A 75 -3.29 10.17 3.80
C THR A 75 -2.67 9.33 4.91
N ILE A 76 -3.29 8.20 5.23
CA ILE A 76 -2.83 7.29 6.31
C ILE A 76 -1.42 6.77 6.02
N ARG A 77 -1.10 6.54 4.75
CA ARG A 77 0.21 6.06 4.27
C ARG A 77 1.37 6.98 4.59
N LYS A 78 1.13 8.28 4.64
CA LYS A 78 2.15 9.27 5.01
C LYS A 78 2.67 8.96 6.41
N PHE A 79 1.77 8.73 7.36
CA PHE A 79 2.11 8.51 8.77
C PHE A 79 2.88 7.21 9.01
N ILE A 80 2.73 6.20 8.15
CA ILE A 80 3.54 4.96 8.23
C ILE A 80 5.06 5.29 8.19
N ARG A 81 5.45 6.28 7.39
CA ARG A 81 6.85 6.68 7.19
C ARG A 81 7.24 7.89 8.03
N THR A 82 6.35 8.87 8.19
CA THR A 82 6.70 10.15 8.82
C THR A 82 6.51 10.19 10.34
N ASP A 83 5.62 9.36 10.89
CA ASP A 83 5.26 9.41 12.31
C ASP A 83 5.71 8.15 13.05
N LYS A 84 6.62 8.34 14.01
CA LYS A 84 7.19 7.24 14.81
C LYS A 84 6.16 6.56 15.71
N HIS A 85 5.22 7.31 16.28
CA HIS A 85 4.22 6.79 17.21
C HIS A 85 3.18 5.99 16.45
N TYR A 86 2.74 6.50 15.30
CA TYR A 86 1.85 5.79 14.41
C TYR A 86 2.46 4.47 13.93
N ARG A 87 3.72 4.51 13.48
CA ARG A 87 4.43 3.30 13.05
C ARG A 87 4.52 2.26 14.16
N GLN A 88 4.92 2.67 15.35
CA GLN A 88 5.05 1.76 16.49
C GLN A 88 3.70 1.18 16.93
N HIS A 89 2.64 2.00 16.93
CA HIS A 89 1.29 1.56 17.21
C HIS A 89 0.83 0.48 16.20
N GLN A 90 1.00 0.75 14.91
CA GLN A 90 0.65 -0.21 13.86
C GLN A 90 1.45 -1.50 13.96
N PHE A 91 2.75 -1.42 14.24
CA PHE A 91 3.60 -2.60 14.44
C PHE A 91 3.11 -3.47 15.60
N THR A 92 2.82 -2.87 16.75
CA THR A 92 2.30 -3.59 17.92
C THR A 92 0.96 -4.27 17.62
N PHE A 93 0.03 -3.57 16.96
CA PHE A 93 -1.26 -4.15 16.56
C PHE A 93 -1.10 -5.31 15.57
N SER A 94 -0.16 -5.18 14.63
CA SER A 94 0.14 -6.21 13.64
C SER A 94 0.71 -7.46 14.32
N MET A 95 1.67 -7.30 15.24
CA MET A 95 2.24 -8.40 16.02
C MET A 95 1.19 -9.14 16.85
N LEU A 96 0.27 -8.41 17.50
CA LEU A 96 -0.84 -9.01 18.24
C LEU A 96 -1.72 -9.88 17.33
N PHE A 97 -1.98 -9.44 16.09
CA PHE A 97 -2.77 -10.20 15.14
C PHE A 97 -2.02 -11.44 14.63
N ILE A 98 -0.73 -11.29 14.32
CA ILE A 98 0.15 -12.36 13.85
C ILE A 98 0.22 -13.50 14.86
N VAL A 99 0.43 -13.17 16.14
CA VAL A 99 0.46 -14.16 17.24
C VAL A 99 -0.90 -14.84 17.36
N LYS A 100 -2.00 -14.09 17.34
CA LYS A 100 -3.37 -14.65 17.41
C LYS A 100 -3.69 -15.60 16.25
N LYS A 101 -3.14 -15.36 15.07
CA LYS A 101 -3.36 -16.18 13.86
C LYS A 101 -2.30 -17.26 13.66
N ASN A 102 -1.28 -17.31 14.51
CA ASN A 102 -0.11 -18.19 14.37
C ASN A 102 0.54 -18.13 12.97
N ASN A 103 0.52 -16.95 12.33
CA ASN A 103 1.01 -16.74 10.96
C ASN A 103 2.30 -15.91 10.96
N LEU A 104 3.39 -16.52 11.42
CA LEU A 104 4.68 -15.86 11.64
C LEU A 104 5.34 -15.34 10.35
N GLU A 105 4.97 -15.86 9.17
CA GLU A 105 5.48 -15.36 7.89
C GLU A 105 5.12 -13.89 7.63
N MET A 106 4.09 -13.37 8.29
CA MET A 106 3.71 -11.95 8.20
C MET A 106 4.59 -11.01 9.04
N ALA A 107 5.44 -11.54 9.92
CA ALA A 107 6.33 -10.74 10.78
C ALA A 107 7.74 -10.55 10.19
N ARG A 108 8.02 -11.10 9.01
CA ARG A 108 9.27 -10.95 8.27
C ARG A 108 9.34 -9.61 7.55
#